data_AF-X1IIV5-F1
#
_entry.id   AF-X1IIV5-F1
#
_cell.length_a   1.000
_cell.length_b   1.000
_cell.length_c   1.000
_cell.angle_alpha   90.00
_cell.angle_beta   90.00
_cell.angle_gamma   90.00
#
_symmetry.space_group_name_H-M   'P 1'
#
loop_
_entity.id
_entity.type
_entity.pdbx_description
1 polymer ?
#
loop_
_entity_poly.entity_id
_entity_poly.type
_entity_poly.pdbx_seq_one_letter_code
_entity_poly.pdbx_strand_id
1 'polypeptide(L)' 'MISETKKGVLEWFNRGRKNYKLMNFEEAKDCFAKALGIDPEDGPSRVYYARCKVYIESPPPEDWDGVFVMKTK' A
#
# COMPACT_ATOMS: atom_id res chain seq x y z
N MET A 1 -16.00 -15.19 -11.78
CA MET A 1 -16.53 -14.01 -11.05
C MET A 1 -15.64 -13.81 -9.82
N ILE A 2 -15.19 -12.59 -9.54
CA ILE A 2 -14.40 -12.34 -8.32
C ILE A 2 -15.36 -12.23 -7.14
N SER A 3 -15.03 -12.81 -5.97
CA SER A 3 -15.89 -12.78 -4.78
C SER A 3 -16.12 -11.36 -4.28
N GLU A 4 -17.23 -11.12 -3.55
CA GLU A 4 -17.53 -9.80 -2.98
C GLU A 4 -16.44 -9.33 -2.01
N THR A 5 -15.90 -10.24 -1.21
CA THR A 5 -14.72 -10.02 -0.37
C THR A 5 -13.56 -9.46 -1.18
N LYS A 6 -13.25 -10.09 -2.34
CA LYS A 6 -12.13 -9.64 -3.18
C LYS A 6 -12.40 -8.31 -3.86
N LYS A 7 -13.66 -7.97 -4.19
CA LYS A 7 -14.01 -6.64 -4.69
C LYS A 7 -13.70 -5.56 -3.65
N GLY A 8 -14.06 -5.78 -2.39
CA GLY A 8 -13.75 -4.85 -1.29
C GLY A 8 -12.25 -4.66 -1.10
N VAL A 9 -11.47 -5.76 -1.12
CA VAL A 9 -10.00 -5.71 -1.07
C VAL A 9 -9.44 -4.86 -2.22
N LEU A 10 -9.90 -5.11 -3.45
CA LEU A 10 -9.41 -4.40 -4.63
C LEU A 10 -9.74 -2.90 -4.60
N GLU A 11 -10.90 -2.51 -4.06
CA GLU A 11 -11.26 -1.09 -3.91
C GLU A 11 -10.27 -0.36 -2.99
N TRP A 12 -10.06 -0.89 -1.78
CA TRP A 12 -9.12 -0.31 -0.82
C TRP A 12 -7.68 -0.35 -1.32
N PHE A 13 -7.27 -1.46 -1.93
CA PHE A 13 -5.94 -1.60 -2.52
C PHE A 13 -5.70 -0.57 -3.63
N ASN A 14 -6.66 -0.36 -4.54
CA ASN A 14 -6.54 0.62 -5.61
C ASN A 14 -6.47 2.05 -5.06
N ARG A 15 -7.26 2.38 -4.03
CA ARG A 15 -7.16 3.67 -3.34
C ARG A 15 -5.81 3.86 -2.67
N GLY A 16 -5.31 2.84 -1.97
CA GLY A 16 -3.99 2.85 -1.34
C GLY A 16 -2.88 3.07 -2.36
N ARG A 17 -2.94 2.39 -3.52
CA ARG A 17 -1.97 2.57 -4.60
C ARG A 17 -1.95 3.97 -5.22
N LYS A 18 -3.12 4.62 -5.33
CA LYS A 18 -3.19 6.02 -5.78
C LYS A 18 -2.45 6.93 -4.81
N ASN A 19 -2.74 6.84 -3.51
CA ASN A 19 -2.05 7.61 -2.48
C ASN A 19 -0.55 7.29 -2.41
N TYR A 20 -0.18 6.01 -2.52
CA TYR A 20 1.22 5.58 -2.52
C TYR A 20 2.02 6.25 -3.63
N LYS A 21 1.47 6.34 -4.85
CA LYS A 21 2.13 7.04 -5.97
C LYS A 21 2.20 8.55 -5.80
N LEU A 22 1.33 9.13 -4.99
CA LEU A 22 1.34 10.54 -4.64
C LEU A 22 2.20 10.83 -3.41
N MET A 23 2.95 9.84 -2.91
CA MET A 23 3.76 9.93 -1.67
C MET A 23 2.95 10.23 -0.41
N ASN A 24 1.63 10.10 -0.46
CA ASN A 24 0.72 10.19 0.69
C ASN A 24 0.75 8.87 1.47
N PHE A 25 1.90 8.55 2.09
CA PHE A 25 2.16 7.22 2.64
C PHE A 25 1.30 6.88 3.86
N GLU A 26 0.88 7.86 4.66
CA GLU A 26 -0.03 7.63 5.78
C GLU A 26 -1.41 7.19 5.29
N GLU A 27 -2.00 7.94 4.35
CA GLU A 27 -3.30 7.60 3.75
C GLU A 27 -3.22 6.29 2.95
N ALA A 28 -2.10 6.04 2.28
CA ALA A 28 -1.86 4.79 1.58
C ALA A 28 -1.85 3.61 2.56
N LYS A 29 -1.08 3.72 3.66
CA LYS A 29 -1.01 2.72 4.73
C LYS A 29 -2.40 2.39 5.27
N ASP A 30 -3.21 3.39 5.57
CA ASP A 30 -4.56 3.19 6.10
C ASP A 30 -5.49 2.47 5.11
N CYS A 31 -5.37 2.77 3.81
CA CYS A 31 -6.10 2.04 2.77
C CYS A 31 -5.67 0.57 2.72
N PHE A 32 -4.37 0.27 2.77
CA PHE A 32 -3.90 -1.12 2.79
C PHE A 32 -4.31 -1.85 4.08
N ALA A 33 -4.34 -1.16 5.22
CA ALA A 33 -4.85 -1.73 6.47
C ALA A 33 -6.33 -2.10 6.35
N LYS A 34 -7.16 -1.27 5.69
CA LYS A 34 -8.57 -1.59 5.41
C LYS A 34 -8.73 -2.79 4.47
N ALA A 35 -7.88 -2.91 3.45
CA ALA A 35 -7.85 -4.08 2.58
C ALA A 35 -7.52 -5.36 3.37
N LEU A 36 -6.53 -5.29 4.27
CA LEU A 36 -6.13 -6.39 5.17
C LEU A 36 -7.18 -6.71 6.25
N GLY A 37 -8.02 -5.74 6.63
CA GLY A 37 -9.17 -5.98 7.50
C GLY A 37 -10.24 -6.85 6.84
N ILE A 38 -10.31 -6.86 5.49
CA ILE A 38 -11.24 -7.69 4.72
C ILE A 38 -10.62 -9.05 4.40
N ASP A 39 -9.38 -9.04 3.91
CA ASP A 39 -8.61 -10.24 3.59
C ASP A 39 -7.21 -10.10 4.21
N PRO A 40 -7.03 -10.64 5.43
CA PRO A 40 -5.74 -10.59 6.11
C PRO A 40 -4.62 -11.22 5.29
N GLU A 41 -4.92 -12.14 4.37
CA GLU A 41 -3.95 -12.88 3.57
C GLU A 41 -3.64 -12.21 2.22
N ASP A 42 -4.19 -11.02 1.94
CA ASP A 42 -3.88 -10.28 0.71
C ASP A 42 -2.40 -9.85 0.68
N GLY A 43 -1.58 -10.67 0.03
CA GLY A 43 -0.14 -10.48 -0.12
C GLY A 43 0.25 -9.08 -0.63
N PRO A 44 -0.37 -8.57 -1.72
CA PRO A 44 -0.10 -7.22 -2.19
C PRO A 44 -0.34 -6.15 -1.13
N SER A 45 -1.47 -6.18 -0.42
CA SER A 45 -1.76 -5.20 0.64
C SER A 45 -0.75 -5.27 1.78
N ARG A 46 -0.32 -6.47 2.20
CA ARG A 46 0.74 -6.63 3.22
C ARG A 46 2.05 -5.98 2.79
N VAL A 47 2.46 -6.23 1.53
CA VAL A 47 3.70 -5.67 0.96
C VAL A 47 3.64 -4.15 0.94
N TYR A 48 2.58 -3.58 0.39
CA TYR A 48 2.47 -2.12 0.29
C TYR A 48 2.29 -1.45 1.66
N TYR A 49 1.57 -2.07 2.60
CA TYR A 49 1.50 -1.59 3.99
C TYR A 49 2.89 -1.48 4.64
N ALA A 50 3.72 -2.52 4.50
CA ALA A 50 5.09 -2.50 5.00
C ALA A 50 5.94 -1.42 4.33
N ARG A 51 5.82 -1.25 3.02
CA ARG A 51 6.53 -0.19 2.27
C ARG A 51 6.12 1.21 2.73
N CYS A 52 4.84 1.43 2.99
CA CYS A 52 4.37 2.72 3.51
C CYS A 52 5.03 3.03 4.86
N LYS A 53 5.14 2.05 5.77
CA LYS A 53 5.86 2.26 7.04
C LYS A 53 7.30 2.71 6.81
N VAL A 54 8.02 2.04 5.91
CA VAL A 54 9.41 2.41 5.57
C VAL A 54 9.48 3.85 5.05
N TYR A 55 8.58 4.26 4.17
CA TYR A 55 8.60 5.61 3.61
C TYR A 55 8.01 6.70 4.50
N ILE A 56 7.22 6.35 5.50
CA ILE A 56 6.83 7.29 6.56
C ILE A 56 8.06 7.61 7.44
N GLU A 57 8.86 6.59 7.78
CA GLU A 57 10.06 6.78 8.59
C GLU A 57 11.24 7.37 7.79
N SER A 58 11.36 6.98 6.52
CA SER A 58 12.43 7.41 5.61
C SER A 58 11.82 7.75 4.24
N PRO A 59 11.27 8.95 4.05
CA PRO A 59 10.62 9.33 2.80
C PRO A 59 11.58 9.21 1.60
N PRO A 60 11.06 8.82 0.43
CA PRO A 60 11.86 8.81 -0.78
C PRO A 60 12.11 10.24 -1.28
N PRO A 61 13.03 10.41 -2.24
CA PRO A 61 13.24 11.68 -2.93
C PRO A 61 11.97 12.24 -3.59
N GLU A 62 11.93 13.54 -3.84
CA GLU A 62 10.78 14.21 -4.48
C GLU A 62 10.55 13.74 -5.93
N ASP A 63 11.60 13.27 -6.62
CA ASP A 63 11.56 12.74 -7.99
C ASP A 63 11.26 11.24 -8.04
N TRP A 64 10.79 10.66 -6.94
CA TRP A 64 10.54 9.23 -6.83
C TRP A 64 9.47 8.73 -7.82
N ASP A 65 9.82 7.67 -8.55
CA ASP A 65 9.03 7.10 -9.65
C ASP A 65 8.01 6.03 -9.19
N GLY A 66 7.91 5.79 -7.89
CA GLY A 66 7.04 4.75 -7.30
C GLY A 66 7.71 3.38 -7.14
N VAL A 67 8.99 3.23 -7.49
CA VAL A 67 9.74 1.98 -7.31
C VAL A 67 10.21 1.84 -5.86
N PHE A 68 9.83 0.74 -5.22
CA PHE A 68 10.35 0.45 -3.88
C PHE A 68 11.80 0.02 -3.95
N VAL A 69 12.70 0.86 -3.43
CA VAL A 69 14.12 0.52 -3.29
C VAL A 69 14.35 -0.05 -1.90
N MET A 70 14.54 -1.37 -1.84
CA MET A 70 14.87 -2.06 -0.60
C MET A 70 16.32 -1.74 -0.24
N LYS A 71 16.54 -0.83 0.71
CA LYS A 71 17.88 -0.55 1.27
C LYS A 71 18.26 -1.73 2.18
N THR A 72 18.79 -2.80 1.61
CA THR A 72 19.46 -3.84 2.41
C THR A 72 20.75 -3.25 2.99
N LYS A 73 21.01 -3.55 4.26
CA LYS A 73 22.32 -3.36 4.91
C LYS A 73 23.37 -4.24 4.25
#